data_AF-X6PEF6-F1
#
_entry.id   AF-X6PEF6-F1
#
_cell.length_a   1.000
_cell.length_b   1.000
_cell.length_c   1.000
_cell.angle_alpha   90.00
_cell.angle_beta   90.00
_cell.angle_gamma   90.00
#
_symmetry.space_group_name_H-M   'P 1'
#
loop_
_entity.id
_entity.type
_entity.pdbx_description
1 polymer ?
#
loop_
_entity_poly.entity_id
_entity_poly.type
_entity_poly.pdbx_seq_one_letter_code
_entity_poly.pdbx_strand_id
1 'polypeptide(L)'
;MIEFTQFKSLVRTCGGELADETMTEHEEKFLQLPNIPKSSIVYPIEDEDVTKVSLKDLKIRAYTLYCKYIDTLGVFCLNISSSVRHELMRKMADPQSWLDDNNKVTNADLFHLFDRCLRELYSLQKNDSFARFQLTQVFLFIYLFFFLLSLFAVRFSFVFFVANAKCLIGVPERNFDK
;
A
#
# COMPACT_ATOMS: atom_id res chain seq x y z
N MET A 1 -5.22 -1.46 6.27
CA MET A 1 -3.84 -1.42 5.73
C MET A 1 -3.62 -0.16 4.91
N ILE A 2 -4.33 0.01 3.78
CA ILE A 2 -4.21 1.19 2.92
C ILE A 2 -4.36 2.50 3.73
N GLU A 3 -5.33 2.56 4.64
CA GLU A 3 -5.54 3.76 5.47
C GLU A 3 -4.36 4.07 6.41
N PHE A 4 -3.66 3.07 6.95
CA PHE A 4 -2.45 3.30 7.74
C PHE A 4 -1.30 3.81 6.89
N THR A 5 -1.13 3.25 5.68
CA THR A 5 -0.12 3.70 4.72
C THR A 5 -0.39 5.14 4.26
N GLN A 6 -1.65 5.45 3.96
CA GLN A 6 -2.11 6.81 3.67
C GLN A 6 -1.87 7.76 4.84
N PHE A 7 -2.15 7.32 6.07
CA PHE A 7 -1.88 8.11 7.27
C PHE A 7 -0.39 8.41 7.46
N LYS A 8 0.51 7.43 7.28
CA LYS A 8 1.96 7.67 7.30
C LYS A 8 2.40 8.67 6.23
N SER A 9 1.86 8.54 5.01
CA SER A 9 2.13 9.50 3.94
C SER A 9 1.69 10.92 4.32
N LEU A 10 0.51 11.06 4.93
CA LEU A 10 0.00 12.34 5.41
C LEU A 10 0.91 12.93 6.50
N VAL A 11 1.25 12.15 7.53
CA VAL A 11 2.13 12.60 8.62
C VAL A 11 3.50 13.05 8.10
N ARG A 12 4.05 12.35 7.09
CA ARG A 12 5.29 12.76 6.41
C ARG A 12 5.14 14.11 5.72
N THR A 13 4.06 14.32 4.97
CA THR A 13 3.82 15.59 4.27
C THR A 13 3.67 16.75 5.26
N CYS A 14 3.03 16.54 6.40
CA CYS A 14 2.81 17.58 7.41
C CYS A 14 4.02 17.80 8.34
N GLY A 15 4.82 16.75 8.57
CA GLY A 15 5.94 16.75 9.52
C GLY A 15 7.28 17.24 8.96
N GLY A 16 7.38 17.49 7.65
CA GLY A 16 8.64 17.82 6.97
C GLY A 16 9.50 16.59 6.70
N GLU A 17 10.77 16.79 6.31
CA GLU A 17 11.77 15.71 6.19
C GLU A 17 12.04 15.11 7.58
N LEU A 18 11.18 14.18 7.99
CA LEU A 18 11.51 13.19 9.00
C LEU A 18 12.62 12.31 8.40
N ALA A 19 13.86 12.73 8.66
CA ALA A 19 15.08 12.02 8.34
C ALA A 19 15.17 10.76 9.21
N ASP A 20 14.42 9.73 8.85
CA ASP A 20 14.71 8.37 9.32
C ASP A 20 14.66 7.44 8.11
N GLU A 21 15.85 7.01 7.67
CA GLU A 21 16.12 6.15 6.52
C GLU A 21 15.62 4.70 6.71
N THR A 22 14.91 4.42 7.79
CA THR A 22 14.46 3.06 8.15
C THR A 22 13.08 2.69 7.58
N MET A 23 12.64 3.33 6.49
CA MET A 23 11.54 2.78 5.70
C MET A 23 11.96 1.43 5.14
N THR A 24 11.19 0.40 5.45
CA THR A 24 11.39 -0.91 4.82
C THR A 24 10.97 -0.78 3.35
N GLU A 25 11.81 -1.26 2.43
CA GLU A 25 11.61 -1.25 0.96
C GLU A 25 10.20 -1.70 0.50
N HIS A 26 9.54 -2.53 1.33
CA HIS A 26 8.16 -2.97 1.10
C HIS A 26 7.09 -1.89 1.31
N GLU A 27 7.28 -0.95 2.24
CA GLU A 27 6.31 0.13 2.49
C GLU A 27 6.30 1.16 1.34
N GLU A 28 7.44 1.38 0.69
CA GLU A 28 7.56 2.31 -0.45
C GLU A 28 6.80 1.82 -1.68
N LYS A 29 6.79 0.51 -1.94
CA LYS A 29 6.10 -0.07 -3.11
C LYS A 29 4.58 0.08 -3.04
N PHE A 30 3.99 0.08 -1.84
CA PHE A 30 2.54 0.29 -1.69
C PHE A 30 2.11 1.74 -1.91
N LEU A 31 3.01 2.72 -1.68
CA LEU A 31 2.73 4.14 -1.87
C LEU A 31 2.72 4.55 -3.36
N GLN A 32 3.23 3.70 -4.25
CA GLN A 32 3.39 4.03 -5.67
C GLN A 32 2.28 3.51 -6.60
N LEU A 33 1.25 2.82 -6.08
CA LEU A 33 0.18 2.34 -6.96
C LEU A 33 -0.67 3.52 -7.45
N PRO A 34 -0.88 3.68 -8.77
CA PRO A 34 -1.77 4.71 -9.29
C PRO A 34 -3.23 4.39 -8.91
N ASN A 35 -4.03 5.44 -8.67
CA ASN A 35 -5.48 5.36 -8.44
C ASN A 35 -5.92 4.60 -7.17
N ILE A 36 -5.14 4.63 -6.08
CA ILE A 36 -5.62 4.10 -4.78
C ILE A 36 -6.75 5.01 -4.26
N PRO A 37 -7.94 4.47 -3.94
CA PRO A 37 -9.00 5.25 -3.31
C PRO A 37 -8.53 5.88 -2.00
N LYS A 38 -8.74 7.19 -1.85
CA LYS A 38 -8.42 7.91 -0.61
C LYS A 38 -9.40 7.51 0.48
N SER A 39 -8.89 7.21 1.67
CA SER A 39 -9.72 6.97 2.85
C SER A 39 -10.41 8.25 3.27
N SER A 40 -11.71 8.20 3.54
CA SER A 40 -12.47 9.32 4.12
C SER A 40 -12.04 9.67 5.55
N ILE A 41 -11.33 8.77 6.25
CA ILE A 41 -10.78 9.05 7.59
C ILE A 41 -9.50 9.88 7.46
N VAL A 42 -8.64 9.52 6.52
CA VAL A 42 -7.34 10.18 6.33
C VAL A 42 -7.48 11.45 5.51
N TYR A 43 -8.40 11.48 4.54
CA TYR A 43 -8.67 12.59 3.63
C TYR A 43 -10.18 12.88 3.63
N PRO A 44 -10.71 13.56 4.66
CA PRO A 44 -12.14 13.80 4.80
C PRO A 44 -12.71 14.77 3.76
N ILE A 45 -11.89 15.63 3.16
CA ILE A 45 -12.30 16.66 2.20
C ILE A 45 -11.29 16.68 1.03
N GLU A 46 -11.78 16.72 -0.21
CA GLU A 46 -10.92 16.63 -1.41
C GLU A 46 -10.11 17.91 -1.69
N ASP A 47 -10.57 19.07 -1.20
CA ASP A 47 -9.98 20.40 -1.45
C ASP A 47 -9.16 20.97 -0.28
N GLU A 48 -8.98 20.21 0.80
CA GLU A 48 -8.25 20.70 1.96
C GLU A 48 -6.74 20.72 1.68
N ASP A 49 -6.10 21.87 1.95
CA ASP A 49 -4.65 22.03 1.80
C ASP A 49 -3.90 21.11 2.77
N VAL A 50 -3.47 19.96 2.25
CA VAL A 50 -2.83 18.87 2.99
C VAL A 50 -1.59 19.35 3.77
N THR A 51 -0.99 20.47 3.36
CA THR A 51 0.19 21.05 4.02
C THR A 51 -0.11 21.71 5.36
N LYS A 52 -1.39 21.98 5.68
CA LYS A 52 -1.82 22.74 6.87
C LYS A 52 -2.57 21.91 7.92
N VAL A 53 -2.46 20.59 7.89
CA VAL A 53 -3.10 19.72 8.88
C VAL A 53 -2.39 19.89 10.23
N SER A 54 -3.13 20.24 11.28
CA SER A 54 -2.56 20.42 12.62
C SER A 54 -2.21 19.08 13.26
N LEU A 55 -1.28 19.07 14.22
CA LEU A 55 -0.95 17.88 15.01
C LEU A 55 -2.20 17.30 15.71
N LYS A 56 -3.11 18.16 16.16
CA LYS A 56 -4.37 17.75 16.78
C LYS A 56 -5.26 16.97 15.80
N ASP A 57 -5.36 17.43 14.56
CA ASP A 57 -6.11 16.72 13.51
C ASP A 57 -5.48 15.36 13.20
N LEU A 58 -4.14 15.27 13.16
CA LEU A 58 -3.45 13.99 12.99
C LEU A 58 -3.73 13.03 14.17
N LYS A 59 -3.76 13.53 15.41
CA LYS A 59 -4.11 12.73 16.59
C LYS A 59 -5.56 12.24 16.54
N ILE A 60 -6.50 13.06 16.06
CA ILE A 60 -7.90 12.67 15.84
C ILE A 60 -7.99 11.57 14.78
N ARG A 61 -7.32 11.75 13.62
CA ARG A 61 -7.31 10.76 12.54
C ARG A 61 -6.69 9.43 13.02
N ALA A 62 -5.59 9.48 13.77
CA ALA A 62 -4.99 8.31 14.40
C ALA A 62 -5.96 7.60 15.35
N TYR A 63 -6.67 8.35 16.20
CA TYR A 63 -7.65 7.80 17.13
C TYR A 63 -8.81 7.11 16.41
N THR A 64 -9.33 7.72 15.34
CA THR A 64 -10.38 7.11 14.51
C THR A 64 -9.91 5.78 13.88
N LEU A 65 -8.66 5.72 13.40
CA LEU A 65 -8.08 4.48 12.89
C LEU A 65 -7.92 3.42 14.00
N TYR A 66 -7.52 3.84 15.21
CA TYR A 66 -7.47 2.97 16.38
C TYR A 66 -8.86 2.38 16.71
N CYS A 67 -9.90 3.20 16.79
CA CYS A 67 -11.27 2.72 17.05
C CYS A 67 -11.76 1.75 15.97
N LYS A 68 -11.40 1.99 14.70
CA LYS A 68 -11.83 1.15 13.59
C LYS A 68 -11.14 -0.22 13.56
N TYR A 69 -9.84 -0.25 13.82
CA TYR A 69 -9.00 -1.43 13.53
C TYR A 69 -8.37 -2.09 14.77
N ILE A 70 -8.25 -1.40 15.89
CA ILE A 70 -7.50 -1.84 17.07
C ILE A 70 -8.41 -2.04 18.29
N ASP A 71 -9.44 -1.22 18.44
CA ASP A 71 -10.44 -1.41 19.48
C ASP A 71 -11.15 -2.77 19.31
N THR A 72 -11.32 -3.50 20.40
CA THR A 72 -11.99 -4.81 20.42
C THR A 72 -13.48 -4.70 20.10
N LEU A 73 -14.05 -3.51 20.26
CA LEU A 73 -15.44 -3.23 19.86
C LEU A 73 -15.57 -2.83 18.38
N GLY A 74 -14.44 -2.61 17.68
CA GLY A 74 -14.42 -2.22 16.28
C GLY A 74 -14.83 -3.37 15.34
N VAL A 75 -15.73 -3.07 14.39
CA VAL A 75 -16.22 -4.06 13.39
C VAL A 75 -15.08 -4.64 12.55
N PHE A 76 -14.04 -3.84 12.28
CA PHE A 76 -12.89 -4.23 11.46
C PHE A 76 -11.65 -4.51 12.31
N CYS A 77 -11.85 -4.94 13.56
CA CYS A 77 -10.77 -5.27 14.49
C CYS A 77 -9.77 -6.25 13.85
N LEU A 78 -8.52 -5.82 13.74
CA LEU A 78 -7.45 -6.60 13.14
C LEU A 78 -7.06 -7.76 14.05
N ASN A 79 -6.68 -8.87 13.43
CA ASN A 79 -6.08 -10.00 14.13
C ASN A 79 -4.60 -9.72 14.45
N ILE A 80 -4.34 -8.86 15.43
CA ILE A 80 -3.00 -8.56 15.93
C ILE A 80 -2.77 -9.20 17.30
N SER A 81 -1.51 -9.41 17.65
CA SER A 81 -1.11 -9.98 18.92
C SER A 81 -1.61 -9.14 20.10
N SER A 82 -1.89 -9.83 21.21
CA SER A 82 -2.35 -9.18 22.44
C SER A 82 -1.35 -8.12 22.92
N SER A 83 -0.05 -8.36 22.77
CA SER A 83 0.98 -7.41 23.22
C SER A 83 0.94 -6.09 22.45
N VAL A 84 0.80 -6.13 21.11
CA VAL A 84 0.69 -4.93 20.27
C VAL A 84 -0.62 -4.20 20.57
N ARG A 85 -1.72 -4.93 20.74
CA ARG A 85 -3.01 -4.32 21.10
C ARG A 85 -2.93 -3.60 22.45
N HIS A 86 -2.40 -4.25 23.49
CA HIS A 86 -2.24 -3.63 24.81
C HIS A 86 -1.31 -2.42 24.79
N GLU A 87 -0.28 -2.43 23.95
CA GLU A 87 0.58 -1.25 23.76
C GLU A 87 -0.23 -0.05 23.25
N LEU A 88 -1.01 -0.25 22.18
CA LEU A 88 -1.82 0.83 21.60
C LEU A 88 -2.97 1.25 22.51
N MET A 89 -3.64 0.30 23.16
CA MET A 89 -4.67 0.60 24.16
C MET A 89 -4.11 1.45 25.30
N ARG A 90 -2.90 1.16 25.81
CA ARG A 90 -2.30 2.01 26.86
C ARG A 90 -2.02 3.44 26.39
N LYS A 91 -1.72 3.65 25.11
CA LYS A 91 -1.46 4.97 24.54
C LYS A 91 -2.75 5.74 24.23
N MET A 92 -3.79 5.04 23.76
CA MET A 92 -4.92 5.66 23.08
C MET A 92 -6.29 5.33 23.68
N ALA A 93 -6.41 4.45 24.69
CA ALA A 93 -7.72 4.02 25.20
C ALA A 93 -8.52 5.18 25.81
N ASP A 94 -7.85 6.15 26.45
CA ASP A 94 -8.51 7.37 26.91
C ASP A 94 -8.42 8.48 25.85
N PRO A 95 -9.53 8.82 25.16
CA PRO A 95 -9.54 9.87 24.16
C PRO A 95 -9.21 11.25 24.74
N GLN A 96 -9.55 11.52 26.00
CA GLN A 96 -9.30 12.83 26.62
C GLN A 96 -7.80 13.02 26.84
N SER A 97 -7.13 12.04 27.47
CA SER A 97 -5.67 12.06 27.62
C SER A 97 -4.93 12.01 26.28
N TRP A 98 -5.44 11.26 25.29
CA TRP A 98 -4.84 11.21 23.97
C TRP A 98 -4.90 12.57 23.28
N LEU A 99 -6.05 13.25 23.28
CA LEU A 99 -6.27 14.51 22.56
C LEU A 99 -5.80 15.77 23.32
N ASP A 100 -5.38 15.65 24.58
CA ASP A 100 -4.82 16.74 25.37
C ASP A 100 -3.61 17.39 24.67
N ASP A 101 -3.56 18.72 24.71
CA ASP A 101 -2.45 19.53 24.17
C ASP A 101 -1.17 19.34 25.03
N ASN A 102 -1.30 18.91 26.28
CA ASN A 102 -0.16 18.56 27.14
C ASN A 102 0.48 17.21 26.79
N ASN A 103 -0.17 16.41 25.96
CA ASN A 103 0.35 15.12 25.53
C ASN A 103 1.48 15.31 24.52
N LYS A 104 2.70 14.93 24.90
CA LYS A 104 3.97 15.17 24.19
C LYS A 104 4.18 14.33 22.92
N VAL A 105 3.13 13.74 22.35
CA VAL A 105 3.21 12.97 21.10
C VAL A 105 3.64 13.89 19.96
N THR A 106 4.73 13.52 19.29
CA THR A 106 5.30 14.25 18.15
C THR A 106 4.82 13.67 16.81
N ASN A 107 5.11 14.37 15.71
CA ASN A 107 4.88 13.83 14.37
C ASN A 107 5.64 12.52 14.12
N ALA A 108 6.86 12.38 14.67
CA ALA A 108 7.65 11.15 14.57
C ALA A 108 6.94 9.98 15.27
N ASP A 109 6.40 10.22 16.47
CA ASP A 109 5.65 9.21 17.21
C ASP A 109 4.40 8.77 16.45
N LEU A 110 3.69 9.70 15.81
CA LEU A 110 2.53 9.40 14.96
C LEU A 110 2.92 8.61 13.71
N PHE A 111 4.08 8.91 13.11
CA PHE A 111 4.57 8.21 11.92
C PHE A 111 4.85 6.73 12.21
N HIS A 112 5.42 6.42 13.37
CA HIS A 112 5.74 5.04 13.78
C HIS A 112 4.63 4.35 14.59
N LEU A 113 3.53 5.05 14.89
CA LEU A 113 2.48 4.60 15.81
C LEU A 113 1.93 3.21 15.46
N PHE A 114 1.75 2.92 14.17
CA PHE A 114 1.13 1.68 13.69
C PHE A 114 2.12 0.68 13.06
N ASP A 115 3.43 0.91 13.14
CA ASP A 115 4.43 0.10 12.43
C ASP A 115 4.40 -1.37 12.88
N ARG A 116 4.26 -1.60 14.19
CA ARG A 116 4.14 -2.97 14.72
C ARG A 116 2.87 -3.67 14.24
N CYS A 117 1.75 -2.94 14.15
CA CYS A 117 0.50 -3.47 13.60
C CYS A 117 0.62 -3.82 12.13
N LEU A 118 1.21 -2.91 11.34
CA LEU A 118 1.45 -3.13 9.92
C LEU A 118 2.34 -4.36 9.69
N ARG A 119 3.42 -4.50 10.46
CA ARG A 119 4.33 -5.65 10.36
C ARG A 119 3.62 -6.98 10.62
N GLU A 120 2.80 -7.05 11.67
CA GLU A 120 2.02 -8.27 11.95
C GLU A 120 0.98 -8.54 10.86
N LEU A 121 0.28 -7.50 10.39
CA LEU A 121 -0.71 -7.64 9.32
C LEU A 121 -0.06 -8.12 8.02
N TYR A 122 1.10 -7.59 7.64
CA TYR A 122 1.86 -8.05 6.48
C TYR A 122 2.32 -9.49 6.66
N SER A 123 2.77 -9.88 7.85
CA SER A 123 3.13 -11.26 8.16
C SER A 123 1.93 -12.20 7.95
N LEU A 124 0.75 -11.85 8.46
CA LEU A 124 -0.47 -12.64 8.25
C LEU A 124 -0.89 -12.70 6.79
N GLN A 125 -0.86 -11.57 6.09
CA GLN A 125 -1.23 -11.52 4.68
C GLN A 125 -0.28 -12.38 3.82
N LYS A 126 1.03 -12.29 4.07
CA LYS A 126 2.05 -13.01 3.31
C LYS A 126 2.11 -14.49 3.66
N ASN A 127 2.21 -14.80 4.95
CA ASN A 127 2.53 -16.16 5.42
C ASN A 127 1.30 -17.04 5.59
N ASP A 128 0.12 -16.46 5.85
CA ASP A 128 -1.11 -17.23 6.03
C ASP A 128 -2.05 -17.05 4.84
N SER A 129 -2.54 -15.84 4.59
CA SER A 129 -3.58 -15.61 3.56
C SER A 129 -3.09 -15.94 2.15
N PHE A 130 -1.92 -15.41 1.76
CA PHE A 130 -1.39 -15.64 0.43
C PHE A 130 -0.87 -17.06 0.25
N ALA A 131 -0.21 -17.63 1.25
CA ALA A 131 0.22 -19.02 1.23
C ALA A 131 -0.97 -19.97 1.03
N ARG A 132 -2.09 -19.76 1.74
CA ARG A 132 -3.32 -20.54 1.55
C ARG A 132 -3.95 -20.30 0.19
N PHE A 133 -3.95 -19.06 -0.30
CA PHE A 133 -4.44 -18.74 -1.64
C PHE A 133 -3.66 -19.49 -2.73
N GLN A 134 -2.34 -19.61 -2.61
CA GLN A 134 -1.50 -20.33 -3.56
C GLN A 134 -1.84 -21.82 -3.67
N LEU A 135 -2.42 -22.40 -2.62
CA LEU A 135 -2.87 -23.81 -2.62
C LEU A 135 -4.24 -24.00 -3.26
N THR A 136 -4.95 -22.93 -3.62
CA THR A 136 -6.29 -23.03 -4.22
C THR A 136 -6.22 -23.30 -5.72
N GLN A 137 -7.25 -23.97 -6.27
CA GLN A 137 -7.38 -24.16 -7.72
C GLN A 137 -7.53 -22.83 -8.47
N VAL A 138 -8.09 -21.81 -7.82
CA VAL A 138 -8.22 -20.46 -8.38
C VAL A 138 -6.85 -19.87 -8.69
N PHE A 139 -5.89 -20.02 -7.77
CA PHE A 139 -4.52 -19.56 -8.02
C PHE A 139 -3.88 -20.30 -9.20
N LEU A 140 -4.04 -21.61 -9.29
CA LEU A 140 -3.53 -22.40 -10.42
C LEU A 140 -4.13 -21.93 -11.75
N PHE A 141 -5.45 -21.69 -11.78
CA PHE A 141 -6.14 -21.20 -12.97
C PHE A 141 -5.64 -19.82 -13.39
N ILE A 142 -5.53 -18.89 -12.45
CA ILE A 142 -5.01 -17.53 -12.70
C ILE A 142 -3.57 -17.61 -13.21
N TYR A 143 -2.73 -18.42 -12.57
CA TYR A 143 -1.35 -18.60 -12.97
C TYR A 143 -1.23 -19.18 -14.38
N LEU A 144 -1.99 -20.23 -14.70
CA LEU A 144 -2.03 -20.81 -16.04
C LEU A 144 -2.53 -19.81 -17.08
N PHE A 145 -3.57 -19.04 -16.75
CA PHE A 145 -4.10 -18.00 -17.62
C PHE A 145 -3.04 -16.96 -17.97
N PHE A 146 -2.35 -16.41 -16.96
CA PHE A 146 -1.27 -15.44 -17.19
C PHE A 146 -0.07 -16.05 -17.90
N PHE A 147 0.27 -17.30 -17.59
CA PHE A 147 1.33 -18.02 -18.29
C PHE A 147 1.01 -18.16 -19.79
N LEU A 148 -0.19 -18.61 -20.14
CA LEU A 148 -0.64 -18.71 -21.52
C LEU A 148 -0.65 -17.33 -22.20
N LEU A 149 -1.18 -16.30 -21.53
CA LEU A 149 -1.21 -14.93 -22.05
C LEU A 149 0.21 -14.42 -22.39
N SER A 150 1.19 -14.70 -21.53
CA SER A 150 2.58 -14.30 -21.77
C SER A 150 3.21 -15.04 -22.96
N LEU A 151 2.90 -16.33 -23.15
CA LEU A 151 3.33 -17.08 -24.34
C LEU A 151 2.74 -16.51 -25.63
N PHE A 152 1.47 -16.10 -25.61
CA PHE A 152 0.83 -15.44 -26.77
C PHE A 152 1.48 -14.09 -27.08
N ALA A 153 1.77 -13.27 -26.06
CA ALA A 153 2.43 -11.98 -26.24
C ALA A 153 3.82 -12.13 -26.87
N VAL A 154 4.62 -13.11 -26.42
CA VAL A 154 5.96 -13.38 -26.99
C VAL A 154 5.85 -13.82 -28.46
N ARG A 155 4.88 -14.68 -28.81
CA ARG A 155 4.69 -15.10 -30.20
C ARG A 155 4.25 -13.97 -31.11
N PHE A 156 3.39 -13.07 -30.64
CA PHE A 156 2.99 -11.89 -31.41
C PHE A 156 4.18 -10.96 -31.69
N SER A 157 5.02 -10.70 -30.68
CA SER A 157 6.24 -9.90 -30.85
C SER A 157 7.24 -10.54 -31.81
N PHE A 158 7.40 -11.87 -31.77
CA PHE A 158 8.28 -12.59 -32.70
C PHE A 158 7.76 -12.54 -34.15
N VAL A 159 6.46 -12.73 -34.37
CA VAL A 159 5.86 -12.61 -35.71
C VAL A 159 6.00 -11.20 -36.26
N PHE A 160 5.79 -10.17 -35.43
CA PHE A 160 6.01 -8.77 -35.81
C PHE A 160 7.48 -8.48 -36.16
N PHE A 161 8.42 -9.06 -35.42
CA PHE A 161 9.85 -8.91 -35.69
C PHE A 161 10.24 -9.57 -37.02
N VAL A 162 9.78 -10.80 -37.29
CA VAL A 162 10.04 -11.50 -38.55
C VAL A 162 9.37 -10.81 -39.75
N ALA A 163 8.16 -10.27 -39.58
CA ALA A 163 7.48 -9.51 -40.62
C ALA A 163 8.23 -8.21 -40.97
N ASN A 164 8.72 -7.47 -39.99
CA ASN A 164 9.51 -6.26 -40.22
C ASN A 164 10.92 -6.56 -40.78
N ALA A 165 11.56 -7.66 -40.35
CA ALA A 165 12.84 -8.08 -40.90
C ALA A 165 12.77 -8.43 -42.39
N LYS A 166 11.66 -9.02 -42.86
CA LYS A 166 11.42 -9.24 -44.29
C LYS A 166 11.18 -7.96 -45.10
N CYS A 167 10.69 -6.90 -44.46
CA CYS A 167 10.52 -5.59 -45.10
C CYS A 167 11.85 -4.82 -45.24
N LEU A 168 12.80 -5.06 -44.34
CA LEU A 168 14.14 -4.45 -44.37
C LEU A 168 15.12 -5.18 -45.30
N ILE A 169 14.94 -6.48 -45.51
CA ILE A 169 15.64 -7.22 -46.56
C ILE A 169 14.84 -7.00 -47.85
N GLY A 170 14.92 -5.78 -48.39
CA GLY A 170 14.41 -5.46 -49.71
C GLY A 170 15.06 -6.40 -50.73
N VAL A 171 14.33 -7.44 -51.13
CA VAL A 171 14.70 -8.29 -52.26
C VAL A 171 14.63 -7.37 -53.48
N PRO A 172 15.74 -7.04 -54.15
CA PRO A 172 15.69 -6.23 -55.35
C PRO A 172 14.88 -7.02 -56.38
N GLU A 173 13.78 -6.42 -56.86
CA GLU A 173 13.05 -6.90 -58.03
C GLU A 173 14.05 -7.01 -59.18
N ARG A 174 14.43 -8.26 -59.50
CA ARG A 174 15.16 -8.55 -60.73
C ARG A 174 14.17 -8.32 -61.88
N ASN A 175 14.20 -7.12 -62.44
CA ASN A 175 13.62 -6.84 -63.74
C ASN A 175 14.29 -7.75 -64.78
N PHE A 176 13.56 -8.79 -65.19
CA PHE A 176 13.87 -9.56 -66.37
C PHE A 176 13.32 -8.79 -67.57
N ASP A 177 14.11 -7.84 -68.08
CA ASP A 177 13.88 -7.31 -69.41
C ASP A 177 14.38 -8.34 -70.44
N LYS A 178 13.50 -8.63 -71.41
CA LYS A 178 13.69 -9.53 -72.55
C LYS A 178 14.39 -8.83 -73.70
#